data_AF-A0A317JHU4-F1
#
_entry.id   AF-A0A317JHU4-F1
#
_cell.length_a   1.000
_cell.length_b   1.000
_cell.length_c   1.000
_cell.angle_alpha   90.00
_cell.angle_beta   90.00
_cell.angle_gamma   90.00
#
_symmetry.space_group_name_H-M   'P 1'
#
loop_
_entity.id
_entity.type
_entity.pdbx_description
1 polymer ?
#
loop_
_entity_poly.entity_id
_entity_poly.type
_entity_poly.pdbx_seq_one_letter_code
_entity_poly.pdbx_strand_id
1 'polypeptide(L)'
;MALAAILAGCNEAFTLDQPNQDLAVNSSDASGSNDGNSNNFQLSQDPNAPSTKALVDPAPARSLRELTAKFPKGEASRAALCNGNVATDKFIRTFCSTAPPKITGLTDLYTALGLTNTTNVTCTTASAAITKKDTSVLNPHCIRFSTPGADPNATAVGYVRSSTPLAEIVSMDSASRSFRFYVVQFDLPCSATDSCTSGDYYTQAAESNWSNVSFYEDTALKNTPVDCTMCHQAAGVGSAKSLRMLETQVPWEHWFSPDQTCGKALFADFSAAHAFESSYAGLTSAAMGAASPSGLQKFVEGNGATGADFGNDVYNSFVILNEVANSSTGQPSNNTVPGISPTWTALYNQRTAGTNVKEFGGTAMTYHDCKQSDPSRLQSYTNNFIQVTRGSLALSSMFDLPTVNLDSPIALSERFLAPAQDMVTAEQIMSNACLSCHNSNLDQTITRAHFNAQDLSRNSAYEYGVAMGRIARTNKDLFRMPPPNFMDLTPTQIQTLTNYFSQHGGE
;
A
#
# COMPACT_ATOMS: atom_id res chain seq x y z
N MET A 1 37.16 34.52 9.21
CA MET A 1 37.08 33.99 7.84
C MET A 1 36.36 32.65 7.90
N ALA A 2 35.03 32.69 7.83
CA ALA A 2 34.13 31.54 7.80
C ALA A 2 32.96 31.96 6.90
N LEU A 3 32.68 31.18 5.86
CA LEU A 3 31.66 31.40 4.83
C LEU A 3 30.53 30.39 5.13
N ALA A 4 29.33 30.79 5.58
CA ALA A 4 28.14 31.20 4.79
C ALA A 4 27.85 30.25 3.60
N ALA A 5 26.66 29.64 3.42
CA ALA A 5 25.31 30.12 3.73
C ALA A 5 24.29 28.99 4.08
N ILE A 6 23.33 29.37 4.91
CA ILE A 6 22.07 28.70 5.26
C ILE A 6 20.94 29.45 4.51
N LEU A 7 19.90 28.72 4.07
CA LEU A 7 18.47 29.10 3.90
C LEU A 7 17.89 28.78 2.51
N ALA A 8 17.13 27.68 2.44
CA ALA A 8 15.83 27.65 1.76
C ALA A 8 15.03 26.48 2.35
N GLY A 9 14.15 26.77 3.31
CA GLY A 9 13.36 25.74 4.00
C GLY A 9 12.72 26.26 5.27
N CYS A 10 11.80 27.22 5.11
CA CYS A 10 10.73 27.64 6.03
C CYS A 10 10.24 29.02 5.59
N ASN A 11 9.32 29.05 4.62
CA ASN A 11 8.31 30.08 4.36
C ASN A 11 7.80 29.89 2.92
N GLU A 12 6.74 29.11 2.76
CA GLU A 12 5.74 29.47 1.77
C GLU A 12 4.61 30.13 2.54
N ALA A 13 4.80 31.42 2.82
CA ALA A 13 3.67 32.32 2.88
C ALA A 13 3.13 32.38 1.45
N PHE A 14 1.94 31.80 1.22
CA PHE A 14 1.15 32.17 0.06
C PHE A 14 0.80 33.66 0.25
N THR A 15 1.53 34.55 -0.41
CA THR A 15 1.00 35.87 -0.74
C THR A 15 -0.10 35.64 -1.77
N LEU A 16 -1.35 35.70 -1.32
CA LEU A 16 -2.51 35.93 -2.15
C LEU A 16 -2.27 37.20 -2.96
N ASP A 17 -2.00 37.05 -4.25
CA ASP A 17 -2.33 38.12 -5.19
C ASP A 17 -3.86 38.20 -5.28
N GLN A 18 -4.34 39.44 -5.22
CA GLN A 18 -5.72 39.90 -5.14
C GLN A 18 -6.67 39.33 -6.22
N PRO A 19 -8.00 39.36 -5.98
CA PRO A 19 -8.98 38.61 -6.74
C PRO A 19 -9.26 39.27 -8.09
N ASN A 20 -9.13 38.51 -9.17
CA ASN A 20 -9.76 38.91 -10.43
C ASN A 20 -11.23 38.52 -10.39
N GLN A 21 -12.05 39.56 -10.39
CA GLN A 21 -13.47 39.56 -10.71
C GLN A 21 -13.71 39.02 -12.13
N ASP A 22 -14.98 38.70 -12.38
CA ASP A 22 -15.62 38.45 -13.67
C ASP A 22 -15.58 37.03 -14.20
N LEU A 23 -16.56 36.21 -13.78
CA LEU A 23 -17.34 35.41 -14.72
C LEU A 23 -18.82 35.44 -14.32
N ALA A 24 -19.56 36.29 -15.05
CA ALA A 24 -21.00 36.39 -15.01
C ALA A 24 -21.67 35.07 -15.45
N VAL A 25 -22.66 34.66 -14.67
CA VAL A 25 -23.64 33.63 -15.00
C VAL A 25 -24.50 34.14 -16.15
N ASN A 26 -24.53 33.41 -17.27
CA ASN A 26 -25.60 33.52 -18.25
C ASN A 26 -26.42 32.23 -18.24
N SER A 27 -27.63 32.36 -17.72
CA SER A 27 -28.75 31.45 -17.87
C SER A 27 -29.32 31.54 -19.29
N SER A 28 -29.64 30.41 -19.91
CA SER A 28 -30.73 30.36 -20.88
C SER A 28 -31.33 28.96 -20.97
N ASP A 29 -32.66 28.95 -20.83
CA ASP A 29 -33.63 27.87 -20.91
C ASP A 29 -33.62 27.04 -22.20
N ALA A 30 -34.14 25.80 -22.10
CA ALA A 30 -35.15 25.18 -22.98
C ALA A 30 -35.38 23.72 -22.50
N SER A 31 -36.46 23.37 -21.79
CA SER A 31 -37.82 23.05 -22.27
C SER A 31 -37.90 21.97 -23.38
N GLY A 32 -38.53 20.82 -23.10
CA GLY A 32 -38.96 19.87 -24.13
C GLY A 32 -39.47 18.54 -23.58
N SER A 33 -40.75 18.28 -23.75
CA SER A 33 -41.60 17.28 -23.07
C SER A 33 -41.91 16.00 -23.87
N ASN A 34 -42.39 14.98 -23.13
CA ASN A 34 -43.47 14.02 -23.42
C ASN A 34 -43.26 12.73 -24.24
N ASP A 35 -43.53 11.62 -23.53
CA ASP A 35 -44.53 10.54 -23.73
C ASP A 35 -44.55 9.65 -24.99
N GLY A 36 -44.66 8.33 -24.76
CA GLY A 36 -45.44 7.46 -25.66
C GLY A 36 -45.05 5.97 -25.80
N ASN A 37 -45.45 5.17 -24.81
CA ASN A 37 -45.93 3.76 -24.84
C ASN A 37 -46.02 2.96 -26.17
N SER A 38 -45.55 1.70 -26.22
CA SER A 38 -46.36 0.49 -26.55
C SER A 38 -45.55 -0.84 -26.63
N ASN A 39 -46.23 -1.92 -26.21
CA ASN A 39 -45.79 -3.33 -26.12
C ASN A 39 -45.59 -4.03 -27.48
N ASN A 40 -44.63 -4.96 -27.62
CA ASN A 40 -44.89 -6.40 -27.79
C ASN A 40 -43.60 -7.25 -27.91
N PHE A 41 -43.73 -8.49 -27.47
CA PHE A 41 -42.69 -9.52 -27.29
C PHE A 41 -42.40 -10.28 -28.59
N GLN A 42 -41.15 -10.32 -29.06
CA GLN A 42 -40.64 -11.36 -29.96
C GLN A 42 -39.10 -11.49 -29.88
N LEU A 43 -38.65 -12.71 -29.63
CA LEU A 43 -37.25 -13.13 -29.50
C LEU A 43 -36.43 -12.79 -30.76
N SER A 44 -35.47 -11.87 -30.65
CA SER A 44 -34.41 -11.69 -31.63
C SER A 44 -33.09 -11.35 -30.93
N GLN A 45 -32.01 -11.88 -31.48
CA GLN A 45 -30.64 -11.80 -31.00
C GLN A 45 -30.21 -10.35 -30.80
N ASP A 46 -29.69 -10.02 -29.61
CA ASP A 46 -29.32 -8.65 -29.26
C ASP A 46 -28.01 -8.22 -29.96
N PRO A 47 -28.04 -7.27 -30.92
CA PRO A 47 -26.85 -6.65 -31.48
C PRO A 47 -26.31 -5.52 -30.59
N ASN A 48 -26.95 -5.27 -29.44
CA ASN A 48 -26.57 -4.30 -28.42
C ASN A 48 -26.10 -4.98 -27.12
N ALA A 49 -25.35 -6.09 -27.22
CA ALA A 49 -24.39 -6.37 -26.15
C ALA A 49 -23.60 -5.08 -25.92
N PRO A 50 -23.59 -4.50 -24.71
CA PRO A 50 -22.90 -3.25 -24.48
C PRO A 50 -21.48 -3.48 -24.95
N SER A 51 -21.07 -2.72 -25.97
CA SER A 51 -19.67 -2.67 -26.35
C SER A 51 -18.93 -2.47 -25.04
N THR A 52 -18.10 -3.43 -24.66
CA THR A 52 -17.15 -3.28 -23.58
C THR A 52 -16.30 -2.12 -24.01
N LYS A 53 -16.75 -0.92 -23.63
CA LYS A 53 -16.04 0.33 -23.80
C LYS A 53 -14.72 0.00 -23.16
N ALA A 54 -13.70 -0.18 -24.00
CA ALA A 54 -12.36 -0.53 -23.56
C ALA A 54 -12.11 0.35 -22.35
N LEU A 55 -11.98 -0.28 -21.19
CA LEU A 55 -11.52 0.39 -19.99
C LEU A 55 -10.23 1.04 -20.45
N VAL A 56 -10.30 2.34 -20.72
CA VAL A 56 -9.12 3.14 -20.98
C VAL A 56 -8.42 3.09 -19.66
N ASP A 57 -7.46 2.19 -19.58
CA ASP A 57 -6.66 1.92 -18.40
C ASP A 57 -6.11 3.28 -17.95
N PRO A 58 -6.54 3.83 -16.81
CA PRO A 58 -5.93 5.04 -16.32
C PRO A 58 -4.49 4.63 -15.99
N ALA A 59 -3.54 5.10 -16.79
CA ALA A 59 -2.11 4.91 -16.55
C ALA A 59 -1.85 5.04 -15.04
N PRO A 60 -1.17 4.06 -14.40
CA PRO A 60 -1.11 3.97 -12.96
C PRO A 60 -0.61 5.29 -12.38
N ALA A 61 -1.30 5.77 -11.34
CA ALA A 61 -1.04 7.04 -10.70
C ALA A 61 0.45 7.13 -10.29
N ARG A 62 1.13 8.17 -10.79
CA ARG A 62 2.59 8.42 -10.70
C ARG A 62 3.09 8.74 -9.28
N SER A 63 2.59 8.09 -8.24
CA SER A 63 2.47 8.77 -6.95
C SER A 63 3.69 8.72 -6.02
N LEU A 64 4.70 7.85 -6.17
CA LEU A 64 5.90 7.88 -5.30
C LEU A 64 7.22 8.24 -5.99
N ARG A 65 7.44 7.83 -7.26
CA ARG A 65 8.64 8.21 -8.03
C ARG A 65 8.83 9.72 -8.11
N GLU A 66 7.71 10.41 -8.17
CA GLU A 66 7.64 11.86 -8.18
C GLU A 66 7.70 12.44 -6.74
N LEU A 67 7.15 11.77 -5.72
CA LEU A 67 7.32 12.18 -4.30
C LEU A 67 8.79 12.13 -3.86
N THR A 68 9.56 11.18 -4.39
CA THR A 68 11.00 11.08 -4.15
C THR A 68 11.85 11.86 -5.15
N ALA A 69 11.24 12.54 -6.14
CA ALA A 69 11.99 13.35 -7.10
C ALA A 69 12.78 14.48 -6.43
N LYS A 70 12.33 14.94 -5.25
CA LYS A 70 13.03 15.92 -4.42
C LYS A 70 14.22 15.35 -3.63
N PHE A 71 14.35 14.03 -3.54
CA PHE A 71 15.48 13.41 -2.86
C PHE A 71 16.65 13.16 -3.81
N PRO A 72 17.90 13.13 -3.30
CA PRO A 72 19.04 12.69 -4.08
C PRO A 72 18.78 11.28 -4.63
N LYS A 73 19.26 11.01 -5.85
CA LYS A 73 19.09 9.71 -6.53
C LYS A 73 20.42 9.03 -6.78
N GLY A 74 20.38 7.72 -7.01
CA GLY A 74 21.55 6.92 -7.34
C GLY A 74 22.65 7.06 -6.29
N GLU A 75 23.87 7.30 -6.75
CA GLU A 75 25.04 7.50 -5.88
C GLU A 75 24.88 8.68 -4.91
N ALA A 76 24.19 9.75 -5.31
CA ALA A 76 23.95 10.89 -4.42
C ALA A 76 23.03 10.52 -3.24
N SER A 77 22.08 9.61 -3.45
CA SER A 77 21.24 9.07 -2.36
C SER A 77 22.06 8.24 -1.37
N ARG A 78 22.98 7.42 -1.88
CA ARG A 78 23.88 6.59 -1.07
C ARG A 78 24.84 7.47 -0.27
N ALA A 79 25.44 8.47 -0.90
CA ALA A 79 26.30 9.43 -0.23
C ALA A 79 25.55 10.17 0.89
N ALA A 80 24.30 10.58 0.65
CA ALA A 80 23.45 11.21 1.66
C ALA A 80 23.13 10.25 2.82
N LEU A 81 22.80 8.99 2.54
CA LEU A 81 22.57 7.96 3.55
C LEU A 81 23.79 7.71 4.44
N CYS A 82 24.99 7.69 3.85
CA CYS A 82 26.22 7.33 4.54
C CYS A 82 26.89 8.52 5.26
N ASN A 83 26.57 9.75 4.89
CA ASN A 83 27.19 10.94 5.46
C ASN A 83 26.81 11.13 6.94
N GLY A 84 27.77 10.88 7.84
CA GLY A 84 27.58 11.04 9.28
C GLY A 84 26.70 9.96 9.92
N ASN A 85 26.32 8.92 9.18
CA ASN A 85 25.54 7.83 9.72
C ASN A 85 26.44 6.90 10.54
N VAL A 86 26.10 6.74 11.82
CA VAL A 86 26.84 5.94 12.80
C VAL A 86 26.17 4.60 13.09
N ALA A 87 25.03 4.31 12.44
CA ALA A 87 24.32 3.07 12.66
C ALA A 87 25.18 1.89 12.21
N THR A 88 25.02 0.78 12.94
CA THR A 88 25.82 -0.42 12.69
C THR A 88 25.00 -1.57 12.14
N ASP A 89 23.76 -1.34 11.73
CA ASP A 89 22.91 -2.38 11.16
C ASP A 89 23.46 -2.95 9.84
N LYS A 90 22.90 -4.08 9.40
CA LYS A 90 23.41 -4.82 8.24
C LYS A 90 23.33 -3.99 6.96
N PHE A 91 22.29 -3.19 6.79
CA PHE A 91 22.09 -2.38 5.59
C PHE A 91 23.17 -1.31 5.46
N ILE A 92 23.41 -0.55 6.54
CA ILE A 92 24.45 0.50 6.56
C ILE A 92 25.84 -0.11 6.36
N ARG A 93 26.17 -1.20 7.06
CA ARG A 93 27.47 -1.88 6.86
C ARG A 93 27.68 -2.35 5.43
N THR A 94 26.63 -2.79 4.75
CA THR A 94 26.70 -3.24 3.35
C THR A 94 26.87 -2.07 2.39
N PHE A 95 25.99 -1.07 2.45
CA PHE A 95 25.90 -0.01 1.41
C PHE A 95 26.76 1.23 1.68
N CYS A 96 27.22 1.41 2.92
CA CYS A 96 28.17 2.46 3.31
C CYS A 96 29.60 1.95 3.47
N SER A 97 29.89 0.73 3.02
CA SER A 97 31.25 0.21 2.94
C SER A 97 32.08 0.96 1.89
N THR A 98 33.40 0.74 1.89
CA THR A 98 34.33 1.31 0.90
C THR A 98 34.14 0.75 -0.51
N ALA A 99 33.53 -0.43 -0.63
CA ALA A 99 33.23 -1.10 -1.89
C ALA A 99 31.79 -1.67 -1.83
N PRO A 100 30.76 -0.82 -1.89
CA PRO A 100 29.38 -1.27 -1.78
C PRO A 100 29.02 -2.17 -2.98
N PRO A 101 28.16 -3.19 -2.77
CA PRO A 101 27.72 -4.06 -3.86
C PRO A 101 26.90 -3.27 -4.87
N LYS A 102 27.11 -3.56 -6.15
CA LYS A 102 26.24 -3.05 -7.22
C LYS A 102 24.94 -3.83 -7.21
N ILE A 103 23.82 -3.13 -7.09
CA ILE A 103 22.48 -3.72 -7.15
C ILE A 103 21.91 -3.48 -8.54
N THR A 104 21.64 -4.56 -9.27
CA THR A 104 21.00 -4.53 -10.60
C THR A 104 19.69 -5.31 -10.63
N GLY A 105 19.26 -5.87 -9.50
CA GLY A 105 18.03 -6.61 -9.38
C GLY A 105 17.77 -7.07 -7.96
N LEU A 106 16.62 -7.70 -7.75
CA LEU A 106 16.17 -8.15 -6.45
C LEU A 106 17.09 -9.22 -5.84
N THR A 107 17.62 -10.12 -6.66
CA THR A 107 18.56 -11.17 -6.23
C THR A 107 19.88 -10.58 -5.71
N ASP A 108 20.37 -9.49 -6.32
CA ASP A 108 21.56 -8.78 -5.85
C ASP A 108 21.30 -8.16 -4.47
N LEU A 109 20.12 -7.55 -4.28
CA LEU A 109 19.70 -6.95 -3.01
C LEU A 109 19.63 -8.01 -1.89
N TYR A 110 19.00 -9.15 -2.15
CA TYR A 110 18.96 -10.25 -1.20
C TYR A 110 20.35 -10.78 -0.87
N THR A 111 21.21 -10.94 -1.87
CA THR A 111 22.58 -11.42 -1.67
C THR A 111 23.40 -10.45 -0.85
N ALA A 112 23.33 -9.15 -1.16
CA ALA A 112 24.01 -8.07 -0.43
C ALA A 112 23.58 -8.00 1.05
N LEU A 113 22.32 -8.32 1.33
CA LEU A 113 21.75 -8.38 2.68
C LEU A 113 21.81 -9.79 3.30
N GLY A 114 22.50 -10.75 2.66
CA GLY A 114 22.65 -12.12 3.15
C GLY A 114 21.32 -12.85 3.38
N LEU A 115 20.30 -12.57 2.58
CA LEU A 115 18.98 -13.19 2.56
C LEU A 115 18.87 -14.23 1.44
N THR A 116 19.90 -15.07 1.31
CA THR A 116 20.00 -16.10 0.27
C THR A 116 19.24 -17.39 0.61
N ASN A 117 18.87 -17.57 1.88
CA ASN A 117 18.04 -18.70 2.28
C ASN A 117 16.59 -18.51 1.79
N THR A 118 16.20 -19.31 0.80
CA THR A 118 14.87 -19.25 0.18
C THR A 118 13.77 -19.91 1.02
N THR A 119 14.07 -20.47 2.20
CA THR A 119 13.06 -21.01 3.12
C THR A 119 12.55 -19.97 4.12
N ASN A 120 13.31 -18.90 4.37
CA ASN A 120 12.92 -17.84 5.28
C ASN A 120 12.13 -16.77 4.52
N VAL A 121 10.98 -17.20 4.01
CA VAL A 121 10.10 -16.38 3.19
C VAL A 121 8.64 -16.70 3.46
N THR A 122 7.81 -15.67 3.36
CA THR A 122 6.37 -15.80 3.29
C THR A 122 5.82 -14.76 2.31
N CYS A 123 4.63 -15.01 1.76
CA CYS A 123 3.98 -14.08 0.86
C CYS A 123 2.51 -13.92 1.27
N THR A 124 1.99 -12.70 1.17
CA THR A 124 0.60 -12.38 1.51
C THR A 124 -0.12 -11.78 0.32
N THR A 125 -1.41 -12.08 0.20
CA THR A 125 -2.30 -11.47 -0.78
C THR A 125 -3.02 -10.24 -0.23
N ALA A 126 -2.79 -9.91 1.05
CA ALA A 126 -3.32 -8.75 1.75
C ALA A 126 -2.19 -8.03 2.49
N SER A 127 -1.89 -6.79 2.12
CA SER A 127 -0.78 -6.04 2.70
C SER A 127 -1.23 -4.69 3.26
N ALA A 128 -0.55 -4.23 4.31
CA ALA A 128 -0.62 -2.85 4.80
C ALA A 128 0.66 -2.05 4.47
N ALA A 129 1.50 -2.59 3.58
CA ALA A 129 2.72 -1.95 3.10
C ALA A 129 2.46 -0.67 2.30
N ILE A 130 3.53 0.06 1.98
CA ILE A 130 3.48 1.22 1.06
C ILE A 130 2.85 0.83 -0.29
N THR A 131 3.06 -0.41 -0.72
CA THR A 131 2.61 -0.97 -2.00
C THR A 131 1.31 -1.78 -1.87
N LYS A 132 0.50 -1.54 -0.83
CA LYS A 132 -0.71 -2.33 -0.56
C LYS A 132 -1.70 -2.39 -1.73
N LYS A 133 -1.82 -1.32 -2.52
CA LYS A 133 -2.70 -1.28 -3.69
C LYS A 133 -2.19 -2.13 -4.84
N ASP A 134 -0.88 -2.42 -4.91
CA ASP A 134 -0.34 -3.32 -5.93
C ASP A 134 -0.50 -4.81 -5.56
N THR A 135 -0.88 -5.12 -4.31
CA THR A 135 -0.95 -6.49 -3.81
C THR A 135 -2.23 -7.20 -4.27
N SER A 136 -2.09 -8.40 -4.82
CA SER A 136 -3.21 -9.30 -5.14
C SER A 136 -2.80 -10.77 -5.03
N VAL A 137 -3.73 -11.70 -5.25
CA VAL A 137 -3.40 -13.13 -5.32
C VAL A 137 -2.44 -13.47 -6.47
N LEU A 138 -2.47 -12.70 -7.56
CA LEU A 138 -1.58 -12.87 -8.71
C LEU A 138 -0.27 -12.08 -8.59
N ASN A 139 -0.19 -11.17 -7.61
CA ASN A 139 0.95 -10.31 -7.35
C ASN A 139 1.14 -10.14 -5.83
N PRO A 140 1.50 -11.21 -5.10
CA PRO A 140 1.54 -11.19 -3.64
C PRO A 140 2.74 -10.39 -3.12
N HIS A 141 2.60 -9.77 -1.95
CA HIS A 141 3.73 -9.14 -1.27
C HIS A 141 4.55 -10.23 -0.56
N CYS A 142 5.78 -10.46 -1.02
CA CYS A 142 6.70 -11.44 -0.43
C CYS A 142 7.71 -10.77 0.50
N ILE A 143 7.92 -11.38 1.66
CA ILE A 143 8.83 -10.92 2.70
C ILE A 143 9.89 -11.99 2.92
N ARG A 144 11.14 -11.68 2.57
CA ARG A 144 12.30 -12.49 2.94
C ARG A 144 12.93 -11.95 4.20
N PHE A 145 13.32 -12.81 5.11
CA PHE A 145 13.88 -12.42 6.40
C PHE A 145 15.06 -13.29 6.79
N SER A 146 15.85 -12.81 7.74
CA SER A 146 16.96 -13.55 8.30
C SER A 146 16.46 -14.70 9.19
N THR A 147 17.26 -15.19 10.13
CA THR A 147 16.91 -16.36 10.93
C THR A 147 15.59 -16.14 11.68
N PRO A 148 14.60 -17.06 11.62
CA PRO A 148 13.40 -16.97 12.44
C PRO A 148 13.76 -16.94 13.94
N GLY A 149 13.03 -16.16 14.73
CA GLY A 149 13.32 -15.96 16.15
C GLY A 149 14.19 -14.73 16.41
N ALA A 150 14.78 -14.68 17.61
CA ALA A 150 15.65 -13.59 18.02
C ALA A 150 16.94 -13.58 17.18
N ASP A 151 17.19 -12.48 16.47
CA ASP A 151 18.38 -12.30 15.65
C ASP A 151 19.01 -10.93 15.93
N PRO A 152 20.25 -10.87 16.45
CA PRO A 152 20.92 -9.59 16.69
C PRO A 152 21.23 -8.79 15.43
N ASN A 153 21.14 -9.41 14.26
CA ASN A 153 21.27 -8.77 12.95
C ASN A 153 19.98 -8.95 12.14
N ALA A 154 18.82 -9.04 12.82
CA ALA A 154 17.52 -9.22 12.18
C ALA A 154 17.37 -8.30 10.97
N THR A 155 17.14 -8.87 9.80
CA THR A 155 17.01 -8.13 8.55
C THR A 155 15.90 -8.76 7.74
N ALA A 156 15.02 -7.94 7.16
CA ALA A 156 13.99 -8.41 6.24
C ALA A 156 13.82 -7.45 5.08
N VAL A 157 13.37 -7.99 3.95
CA VAL A 157 13.06 -7.27 2.72
C VAL A 157 11.67 -7.67 2.27
N GLY A 158 10.76 -6.70 2.23
CA GLY A 158 9.44 -6.78 1.60
C GLY A 158 9.53 -6.33 0.14
N TYR A 159 8.93 -7.11 -0.76
CA TYR A 159 8.87 -6.82 -2.18
C TYR A 159 7.55 -7.28 -2.80
N VAL A 160 6.98 -6.42 -3.63
CA VAL A 160 5.90 -6.73 -4.55
C VAL A 160 6.22 -6.04 -5.88
N ARG A 161 5.85 -6.65 -7.00
CA ARG A 161 6.00 -5.99 -8.29
C ARG A 161 4.98 -4.85 -8.35
N SER A 162 5.38 -3.64 -8.70
CA SER A 162 4.55 -2.45 -8.49
C SER A 162 4.79 -1.41 -9.57
N SER A 163 3.73 -0.66 -9.89
CA SER A 163 3.79 0.60 -10.64
C SER A 163 4.71 1.65 -10.00
N THR A 164 5.03 1.44 -8.73
CA THR A 164 6.01 2.18 -7.94
C THR A 164 7.17 1.25 -7.56
N PRO A 165 8.24 1.17 -8.38
CA PRO A 165 9.30 0.19 -8.17
C PRO A 165 10.14 0.52 -6.93
N LEU A 166 9.90 -0.25 -5.86
CA LEU A 166 10.61 -0.16 -4.59
C LEU A 166 10.72 -1.51 -3.89
N ALA A 167 11.63 -1.60 -2.93
CA ALA A 167 11.67 -2.63 -1.91
C ALA A 167 11.70 -1.97 -0.53
N GLU A 168 11.00 -2.56 0.43
CA GLU A 168 10.98 -2.14 1.84
C GLU A 168 11.97 -2.99 2.62
N ILE A 169 12.81 -2.37 3.44
CA ILE A 169 13.85 -3.08 4.19
C ILE A 169 13.78 -2.66 5.64
N VAL A 170 13.96 -3.63 6.52
CA VAL A 170 14.23 -3.40 7.93
C VAL A 170 15.53 -4.07 8.31
N SER A 171 16.34 -3.40 9.13
CA SER A 171 17.54 -3.97 9.71
C SER A 171 17.69 -3.55 11.17
N MET A 172 18.06 -4.50 12.03
CA MET A 172 18.35 -4.27 13.43
C MET A 172 19.75 -3.68 13.60
N ASP A 173 19.83 -2.50 14.21
CA ASP A 173 21.10 -1.98 14.69
C ASP A 173 21.51 -2.77 15.93
N SER A 174 22.56 -3.59 15.80
CA SER A 174 23.03 -4.46 16.87
C SER A 174 23.50 -3.69 18.11
N ALA A 175 23.98 -2.45 17.95
CA ALA A 175 24.50 -1.64 19.05
C ALA A 175 23.35 -1.03 19.88
N SER A 176 22.37 -0.42 19.21
CA SER A 176 21.24 0.22 19.89
C SER A 176 20.03 -0.70 20.11
N ARG A 177 20.08 -1.94 19.58
CA ARG A 177 18.97 -2.91 19.61
C ARG A 177 17.66 -2.30 19.08
N SER A 178 17.77 -1.43 18.07
CA SER A 178 16.64 -0.73 17.48
C SER A 178 16.54 -1.01 16.00
N PHE A 179 15.33 -1.14 15.50
CA PHE A 179 15.09 -1.26 14.06
C PHE A 179 15.35 0.04 13.33
N ARG A 180 15.91 -0.10 12.13
CA ARG A 180 16.08 0.93 11.11
C ARG A 180 15.28 0.51 9.89
N PHE A 181 14.51 1.42 9.32
CA PHE A 181 13.73 1.14 8.13
C PHE A 181 14.30 1.90 6.94
N TYR A 182 14.29 1.22 5.80
CA TYR A 182 14.81 1.74 4.55
C TYR A 182 13.85 1.47 3.41
N VAL A 183 13.84 2.36 2.43
CA VAL A 183 13.26 2.14 1.11
C VAL A 183 14.38 2.11 0.10
N VAL A 184 14.45 1.05 -0.70
CA VAL A 184 15.28 0.99 -1.91
C VAL A 184 14.39 1.24 -3.09
N GLN A 185 14.59 2.38 -3.76
CA GLN A 185 13.88 2.73 -4.97
C GLN A 185 14.76 2.49 -6.19
N PHE A 186 14.17 2.10 -7.32
CA PHE A 186 14.91 1.85 -8.55
C PHE A 186 14.09 2.24 -9.78
N ASP A 187 14.77 2.47 -10.90
CA ASP A 187 14.14 2.62 -12.19
C ASP A 187 14.16 1.26 -12.92
N LEU A 188 13.01 0.90 -13.51
CA LEU A 188 12.93 -0.21 -14.46
C LEU A 188 13.50 0.23 -15.82
N PRO A 189 13.90 -0.72 -16.70
CA PRO A 189 14.42 -0.37 -18.03
C PRO A 189 13.50 0.57 -18.83
N CYS A 190 12.18 0.37 -18.76
CA CYS A 190 11.16 1.19 -19.43
C CYS A 190 11.00 2.59 -18.82
N SER A 191 11.52 2.85 -17.61
CA SER A 191 11.31 4.11 -16.88
C SER A 191 12.09 5.28 -17.47
N ALA A 192 13.09 5.02 -18.33
CA ALA A 192 13.86 6.04 -19.03
C ALA A 192 13.04 6.81 -20.08
N THR A 193 12.04 6.15 -20.68
CA THR A 193 11.17 6.70 -21.72
C THR A 193 9.75 6.99 -21.23
N ASP A 194 9.50 6.82 -19.93
CA ASP A 194 8.16 6.96 -19.31
C ASP A 194 7.10 6.10 -20.03
N SER A 195 7.50 4.91 -20.51
CA SER A 195 6.68 4.04 -21.37
C SER A 195 6.46 2.66 -20.75
N CYS A 196 6.59 2.55 -19.43
CA CYS A 196 6.33 1.30 -18.74
C CYS A 196 4.86 0.90 -18.86
N THR A 197 4.64 -0.35 -19.20
CA THR A 197 3.35 -1.01 -19.30
C THR A 197 3.09 -1.88 -18.08
N SER A 198 1.86 -2.36 -17.90
CA SER A 198 1.54 -3.35 -16.85
C SER A 198 2.42 -4.60 -16.95
N GLY A 199 2.80 -5.01 -18.17
CA GLY A 199 3.76 -6.10 -18.41
C GLY A 199 5.15 -5.82 -17.85
N ASP A 200 5.63 -4.59 -17.95
CA ASP A 200 6.92 -4.21 -17.37
C ASP A 200 6.86 -4.20 -15.84
N TYR A 201 5.72 -3.79 -15.27
CA TYR A 201 5.56 -3.67 -13.82
C TYR A 201 5.28 -4.99 -13.12
N TYR A 202 4.59 -5.96 -13.73
CA TYR A 202 4.04 -7.12 -13.02
C TYR A 202 4.56 -8.48 -13.49
N THR A 203 5.53 -8.52 -14.40
CA THR A 203 6.26 -9.74 -14.79
C THR A 203 7.66 -9.77 -14.16
N GLN A 204 8.41 -10.85 -14.37
CA GLN A 204 9.82 -10.99 -13.98
C GLN A 204 10.72 -9.84 -14.50
N ALA A 205 10.28 -9.07 -15.50
CA ALA A 205 10.97 -7.87 -15.97
C ALA A 205 11.17 -6.83 -14.84
N ALA A 206 10.27 -6.77 -13.86
CA ALA A 206 10.33 -5.86 -12.73
C ALA A 206 11.42 -6.21 -11.70
N GLU A 207 12.01 -7.40 -11.77
CA GLU A 207 12.93 -7.93 -10.74
C GLU A 207 14.42 -7.81 -11.10
N SER A 208 14.74 -7.31 -12.29
CA SER A 208 16.10 -7.27 -12.82
C SER A 208 16.37 -6.04 -13.68
N ASN A 209 17.65 -5.86 -14.05
CA ASN A 209 18.13 -4.72 -14.84
C ASN A 209 17.75 -3.35 -14.25
N TRP A 210 17.68 -3.29 -12.93
CA TRP A 210 17.43 -2.06 -12.19
C TRP A 210 18.54 -1.05 -12.45
N SER A 211 18.14 0.21 -12.56
CA SER A 211 19.04 1.35 -12.68
C SER A 211 18.66 2.43 -11.67
N ASN A 212 19.52 3.44 -11.50
CA ASN A 212 19.31 4.55 -10.56
C ASN A 212 18.88 4.12 -9.14
N VAL A 213 19.41 2.98 -8.68
CA VAL A 213 19.09 2.43 -7.37
C VAL A 213 19.42 3.45 -6.29
N SER A 214 18.41 3.84 -5.52
CA SER A 214 18.46 4.90 -4.53
C SER A 214 18.05 4.36 -3.16
N PHE A 215 18.68 4.87 -2.10
CA PHE A 215 18.51 4.37 -0.73
C PHE A 215 18.03 5.49 0.18
N TYR A 216 16.95 5.25 0.93
CA TYR A 216 16.39 6.23 1.87
C TYR A 216 16.13 5.57 3.23
N GLU A 217 16.69 6.11 4.31
CA GLU A 217 16.31 5.74 5.69
C GLU A 217 15.01 6.44 6.10
N ASP A 218 14.29 5.88 7.06
CA ASP A 218 13.12 6.49 7.68
C ASP A 218 13.30 7.97 8.08
N THR A 219 14.48 8.37 8.55
CA THR A 219 14.79 9.76 8.91
C THR A 219 14.68 10.73 7.72
N ALA A 220 15.08 10.30 6.52
CA ALA A 220 14.93 11.07 5.29
C ALA A 220 13.48 11.08 4.78
N LEU A 221 12.73 10.00 5.04
CA LEU A 221 11.35 9.84 4.62
C LEU A 221 10.34 10.47 5.59
N LYS A 222 10.78 10.91 6.77
CA LYS A 222 9.92 11.32 7.89
C LYS A 222 8.85 12.37 7.57
N ASN A 223 9.02 13.20 6.54
CA ASN A 223 8.03 14.22 6.14
C ASN A 223 7.38 13.90 4.78
N THR A 224 7.15 12.63 4.50
CA THR A 224 6.53 12.13 3.26
C THR A 224 5.45 11.07 3.51
N PRO A 225 4.56 10.78 2.56
CA PRO A 225 3.60 9.68 2.69
C PRO A 225 4.19 8.28 2.96
N VAL A 226 5.50 8.08 2.77
CA VAL A 226 6.18 6.80 2.97
C VAL A 226 7.06 6.79 4.21
N ASP A 227 6.72 7.60 5.20
CA ASP A 227 7.38 7.57 6.50
C ASP A 227 7.08 6.25 7.23
N CYS A 228 8.09 5.39 7.31
CA CYS A 228 7.99 4.10 7.97
C CYS A 228 7.61 4.20 9.45
N THR A 229 7.96 5.31 10.12
CA THR A 229 7.71 5.49 11.56
C THR A 229 6.23 5.65 11.89
N MET A 230 5.39 5.98 10.89
CA MET A 230 3.94 6.06 11.08
C MET A 230 3.34 4.73 11.51
N CYS A 231 3.81 3.63 10.93
CA CYS A 231 3.36 2.28 11.28
C CYS A 231 4.30 1.61 12.29
N HIS A 232 5.61 1.83 12.14
CA HIS A 232 6.62 1.11 12.91
C HIS A 232 7.03 1.81 14.21
N GLN A 233 6.53 3.00 14.50
CA GLN A 233 6.76 3.72 15.76
C GLN A 233 5.44 4.29 16.31
N ALA A 234 4.40 3.45 16.36
CA ALA A 234 3.02 3.86 16.69
C ALA A 234 2.85 4.56 18.05
N ALA A 235 3.71 4.27 19.03
CA ALA A 235 3.71 4.93 20.35
C ALA A 235 4.37 6.33 20.31
N GLY A 236 4.90 6.74 19.16
CA GLY A 236 5.39 8.08 18.89
C GLY A 236 6.89 8.27 19.05
N VAL A 237 7.35 9.50 18.80
CA VAL A 237 8.79 9.84 18.83
C VAL A 237 9.42 9.45 20.16
N GLY A 238 10.55 8.76 20.08
CA GLY A 238 11.29 8.28 21.25
C GLY A 238 10.84 6.91 21.76
N SER A 239 9.71 6.37 21.28
CA SER A 239 9.35 4.97 21.55
C SER A 239 10.23 4.01 20.76
N ALA A 240 10.28 2.76 21.21
CA ALA A 240 10.86 1.70 20.41
C ALA A 240 10.14 1.57 19.06
N LYS A 241 10.91 1.30 18.02
CA LYS A 241 10.42 0.89 16.72
C LYS A 241 10.10 -0.60 16.74
N SER A 242 9.00 -1.04 16.15
CA SER A 242 8.57 -2.44 16.14
C SER A 242 8.21 -2.96 14.74
N LEU A 243 8.41 -4.26 14.54
CA LEU A 243 7.92 -4.97 13.37
C LEU A 243 6.41 -5.19 13.50
N ARG A 244 5.72 -5.20 12.35
CA ARG A 244 4.28 -5.45 12.28
C ARG A 244 4.03 -6.60 11.32
N MET A 245 3.14 -7.50 11.72
CA MET A 245 2.60 -8.56 10.90
C MET A 245 1.09 -8.60 11.14
N LEU A 246 0.31 -8.56 10.07
CA LEU A 246 -1.12 -8.81 10.15
C LEU A 246 -1.34 -10.31 10.35
N GLU A 247 -2.30 -10.68 11.19
CA GLU A 247 -2.62 -12.07 11.50
C GLU A 247 -1.42 -12.80 12.11
N THR A 248 -0.98 -12.41 13.30
CA THR A 248 0.20 -13.02 13.93
C THR A 248 -0.03 -14.44 14.45
N GLN A 249 -1.21 -15.01 14.22
CA GLN A 249 -1.56 -16.34 14.68
C GLN A 249 -2.18 -17.15 13.55
N VAL A 250 -1.95 -18.47 13.60
CA VAL A 250 -2.65 -19.45 12.78
C VAL A 250 -4.16 -19.24 12.89
N PRO A 251 -4.94 -19.35 11.80
CA PRO A 251 -4.62 -19.90 10.48
C PRO A 251 -3.99 -18.99 9.41
N TRP A 252 -3.60 -17.74 9.69
CA TRP A 252 -2.96 -16.84 8.69
C TRP A 252 -3.72 -16.81 7.35
N GLU A 253 -4.99 -16.42 7.43
CA GLU A 253 -5.97 -16.48 6.35
C GLU A 253 -5.48 -15.91 5.02
N HIS A 254 -4.71 -14.82 5.04
CA HIS A 254 -4.29 -14.12 3.83
C HIS A 254 -2.87 -14.45 3.35
N TRP A 255 -2.21 -15.41 4.00
CA TRP A 255 -0.83 -15.78 3.71
C TRP A 255 -0.75 -17.08 2.92
N PHE A 256 0.22 -17.17 2.01
CA PHE A 256 0.59 -18.46 1.42
C PHE A 256 1.08 -19.39 2.53
N SER A 257 0.49 -20.57 2.58
CA SER A 257 0.82 -21.57 3.59
C SER A 257 0.45 -22.97 3.08
N PRO A 258 1.41 -23.91 3.02
CA PRO A 258 1.15 -25.28 2.58
C PRO A 258 0.31 -26.07 3.59
N ASP A 259 0.10 -25.55 4.80
CA ASP A 259 -0.58 -26.26 5.88
C ASP A 259 -2.01 -25.77 6.11
N GLN A 260 -2.37 -24.60 5.57
CA GLN A 260 -3.66 -23.94 5.83
C GLN A 260 -4.55 -23.98 4.58
N THR A 261 -5.85 -24.24 4.78
CA THR A 261 -6.83 -24.35 3.69
C THR A 261 -6.84 -23.10 2.81
N CYS A 262 -6.81 -21.92 3.42
CA CYS A 262 -6.74 -20.65 2.71
C CYS A 262 -5.41 -20.46 1.98
N GLY A 263 -4.29 -20.65 2.68
CA GLY A 263 -2.97 -20.51 2.06
C GLY A 263 -2.76 -21.43 0.85
N LYS A 264 -3.31 -22.65 0.87
CA LYS A 264 -3.33 -23.56 -0.29
C LYS A 264 -4.15 -23.01 -1.45
N ALA A 265 -5.35 -22.49 -1.18
CA ALA A 265 -6.23 -21.94 -2.20
C ALA A 265 -5.63 -20.70 -2.87
N LEU A 266 -5.05 -19.79 -2.08
CA LEU A 266 -4.35 -18.60 -2.56
C LEU A 266 -3.12 -18.96 -3.40
N PHE A 267 -2.31 -19.91 -2.94
CA PHE A 267 -1.16 -20.37 -3.72
C PHE A 267 -1.58 -21.12 -5.01
N ALA A 268 -2.71 -21.83 -5.00
CA ALA A 268 -3.23 -22.47 -6.21
C ALA A 268 -3.59 -21.44 -7.29
N ASP A 269 -4.27 -20.35 -6.92
CA ASP A 269 -4.60 -19.26 -7.85
C ASP A 269 -3.33 -18.58 -8.40
N PHE A 270 -2.36 -18.30 -7.54
CA PHE A 270 -1.05 -17.77 -7.93
C PHE A 270 -0.31 -18.71 -8.89
N SER A 271 -0.13 -19.97 -8.50
CA SER A 271 0.63 -20.95 -9.28
C SER A 271 0.01 -21.25 -10.64
N ALA A 272 -1.32 -21.14 -10.76
CA ALA A 272 -2.01 -21.27 -12.03
C ALA A 272 -1.58 -20.18 -13.04
N ALA A 273 -1.42 -18.92 -12.60
CA ALA A 273 -0.98 -17.83 -13.46
C ALA A 273 0.53 -17.86 -13.74
N HIS A 274 1.34 -18.21 -12.73
CA HIS A 274 2.80 -18.11 -12.79
C HIS A 274 3.51 -19.33 -13.38
N ALA A 275 2.78 -20.23 -14.06
CA ALA A 275 3.32 -21.49 -14.59
C ALA A 275 4.41 -21.33 -15.68
N PHE A 276 4.57 -20.15 -16.26
CA PHE A 276 5.57 -19.87 -17.33
C PHE A 276 6.68 -18.91 -16.89
N GLU A 277 6.65 -18.45 -15.64
CA GLU A 277 7.76 -17.69 -15.07
C GLU A 277 8.74 -18.62 -14.35
N SER A 278 10.02 -18.27 -14.42
CA SER A 278 11.06 -19.02 -13.72
C SER A 278 11.13 -18.67 -12.22
N SER A 279 10.72 -17.46 -11.86
CA SER A 279 10.69 -16.99 -10.49
C SER A 279 9.69 -15.84 -10.26
N TYR A 280 9.28 -15.68 -9.00
CA TYR A 280 8.59 -14.49 -8.49
C TYR A 280 9.29 -14.01 -7.21
N ALA A 281 9.55 -12.71 -7.09
CA ALA A 281 10.34 -12.13 -6.01
C ALA A 281 11.67 -12.88 -5.80
N GLY A 282 12.33 -13.27 -6.91
CA GLY A 282 13.54 -14.10 -6.94
C GLY A 282 13.39 -15.53 -6.39
N LEU A 283 12.16 -16.02 -6.16
CA LEU A 283 11.86 -17.36 -5.62
C LEU A 283 11.35 -18.26 -6.74
N THR A 284 11.76 -19.53 -6.71
CA THR A 284 11.15 -20.55 -7.56
C THR A 284 9.72 -20.86 -7.11
N SER A 285 8.89 -21.40 -7.99
CA SER A 285 7.54 -21.87 -7.64
C SER A 285 7.55 -22.88 -6.47
N ALA A 286 8.55 -23.77 -6.42
CA ALA A 286 8.71 -24.71 -5.31
C ALA A 286 8.99 -24.02 -3.97
N ALA A 287 9.83 -22.97 -3.97
CA ALA A 287 10.10 -22.19 -2.76
C ALA A 287 8.87 -21.38 -2.32
N MET A 288 8.11 -20.83 -3.28
CA MET A 288 6.83 -20.14 -3.01
C MET A 288 5.79 -21.09 -2.39
N GLY A 289 5.68 -22.32 -2.90
CA GLY A 289 4.75 -23.32 -2.36
C GLY A 289 5.13 -23.83 -0.97
N ALA A 290 6.41 -23.70 -0.58
CA ALA A 290 6.90 -24.01 0.76
C ALA A 290 6.90 -22.81 1.71
N ALA A 291 6.54 -21.62 1.22
CA ALA A 291 6.51 -20.40 2.02
C ALA A 291 5.55 -20.55 3.21
N SER A 292 5.97 -20.12 4.40
CA SER A 292 5.19 -20.31 5.62
C SER A 292 5.23 -19.06 6.52
N PRO A 293 4.07 -18.52 6.91
CA PRO A 293 4.00 -17.35 7.79
C PRO A 293 4.51 -17.64 9.21
N SER A 294 4.60 -18.92 9.61
CA SER A 294 5.12 -19.32 10.93
C SER A 294 6.56 -18.85 11.17
N GLY A 295 7.39 -18.81 10.12
CA GLY A 295 8.75 -18.29 10.20
C GLY A 295 8.77 -16.78 10.43
N LEU A 296 7.89 -16.04 9.75
CA LEU A 296 7.76 -14.60 9.92
C LEU A 296 7.21 -14.25 11.31
N GLN A 297 6.20 -14.98 11.79
CA GLN A 297 5.69 -14.83 13.15
C GLN A 297 6.84 -14.95 14.17
N LYS A 298 7.62 -16.03 14.11
CA LYS A 298 8.78 -16.24 14.99
C LYS A 298 9.82 -15.12 14.86
N PHE A 299 10.09 -14.64 13.65
CA PHE A 299 10.99 -13.52 13.39
C PHE A 299 10.49 -12.23 14.05
N VAL A 300 9.20 -11.92 13.90
CA VAL A 300 8.59 -10.71 14.45
C VAL A 300 8.54 -10.77 15.98
N GLU A 301 8.01 -11.84 16.57
CA GLU A 301 7.93 -12.05 18.02
C GLU A 301 9.33 -12.13 18.66
N GLY A 302 10.23 -12.89 18.06
CA GLY A 302 11.58 -13.09 18.58
C GLY A 302 12.42 -11.82 18.61
N ASN A 303 12.05 -10.80 17.82
CA ASN A 303 12.72 -9.51 17.81
C ASN A 303 11.92 -8.39 18.49
N GLY A 304 11.08 -8.77 19.46
CA GLY A 304 10.53 -7.85 20.46
C GLY A 304 9.13 -7.34 20.14
N ALA A 305 8.47 -7.81 19.08
CA ALA A 305 7.05 -7.53 18.89
C ALA A 305 6.24 -8.31 19.94
N THR A 306 5.41 -7.57 20.67
CA THR A 306 4.53 -8.09 21.73
C THR A 306 3.07 -8.02 21.30
N GLY A 307 2.15 -8.59 22.10
CA GLY A 307 0.71 -8.44 21.88
C GLY A 307 0.27 -6.98 21.67
N ALA A 308 0.89 -6.04 22.38
CA ALA A 308 0.62 -4.60 22.20
C ALA A 308 1.10 -4.05 20.83
N ASP A 309 2.13 -4.65 20.22
CA ASP A 309 2.59 -4.35 18.86
C ASP A 309 1.69 -4.97 17.77
N PHE A 310 0.78 -5.85 18.15
CA PHE A 310 -0.26 -6.37 17.27
C PHE A 310 -1.62 -5.70 17.50
N GLY A 311 -1.70 -4.83 18.52
CA GLY A 311 -2.95 -4.24 19.03
C GLY A 311 -3.70 -5.21 19.95
N ASN A 312 -4.55 -4.67 20.84
CA ASN A 312 -5.43 -5.47 21.70
C ASN A 312 -6.54 -6.20 20.91
N ASP A 313 -6.69 -5.84 19.64
CA ASP A 313 -7.67 -6.34 18.69
C ASP A 313 -6.97 -7.24 17.65
N VAL A 314 -6.38 -8.33 18.13
CA VAL A 314 -5.77 -9.35 17.28
C VAL A 314 -6.85 -9.87 16.34
N TYR A 315 -6.65 -9.69 15.02
CA TYR A 315 -7.47 -10.33 13.99
C TYR A 315 -7.55 -11.83 14.32
N ASN A 316 -8.70 -12.28 14.81
CA ASN A 316 -8.87 -13.66 15.27
C ASN A 316 -9.19 -14.54 14.06
N SER A 317 -8.15 -14.83 13.26
CA SER A 317 -8.28 -15.58 12.01
C SER A 317 -9.04 -16.90 12.21
N PHE A 318 -8.91 -17.55 13.37
CA PHE A 318 -9.60 -18.82 13.63
C PHE A 318 -11.12 -18.63 13.75
N VAL A 319 -11.57 -17.66 14.55
CA VAL A 319 -13.00 -17.41 14.73
C VAL A 319 -13.60 -16.85 13.45
N ILE A 320 -12.93 -15.88 12.81
CA ILE A 320 -13.38 -15.24 11.58
C ILE A 320 -13.57 -16.27 10.47
N LEU A 321 -12.56 -17.13 10.22
CA LEU A 321 -12.68 -18.17 9.19
C LEU A 321 -13.78 -19.18 9.47
N ASN A 322 -14.01 -19.55 10.73
CA ASN A 322 -15.10 -20.45 11.06
C ASN A 322 -16.47 -19.81 10.79
N GLU A 323 -16.64 -18.52 11.10
CA GLU A 323 -17.87 -17.77 10.78
C GLU A 323 -18.08 -17.65 9.27
N VAL A 324 -17.03 -17.32 8.51
CA VAL A 324 -17.03 -17.26 7.04
C VAL A 324 -17.40 -18.60 6.42
N ALA A 325 -16.75 -19.69 6.84
CA ALA A 325 -17.00 -21.02 6.30
C ALA A 325 -18.43 -21.52 6.62
N ASN A 326 -18.97 -21.16 7.79
CA ASN A 326 -20.34 -21.51 8.18
C ASN A 326 -21.40 -20.71 7.43
N SER A 327 -21.10 -19.49 7.01
CA SER A 327 -22.02 -18.62 6.28
C SER A 327 -21.93 -18.78 4.76
N SER A 328 -20.80 -19.24 4.23
CA SER A 328 -20.60 -19.54 2.81
C SER A 328 -19.82 -20.86 2.63
N THR A 329 -20.55 -21.96 2.46
CA THR A 329 -19.98 -23.33 2.40
C THR A 329 -19.12 -23.60 1.16
N GLY A 330 -19.12 -22.71 0.17
CA GLY A 330 -18.27 -22.78 -1.02
C GLY A 330 -16.83 -22.34 -0.79
N GLN A 331 -16.54 -21.67 0.33
CA GLN A 331 -15.23 -21.12 0.64
C GLN A 331 -14.20 -22.21 1.00
N PRO A 332 -12.90 -22.00 0.70
CA PRO A 332 -12.35 -20.88 -0.06
C PRO A 332 -12.39 -21.07 -1.59
N SER A 333 -12.90 -22.21 -2.07
CA SER A 333 -12.84 -22.57 -3.49
C SER A 333 -13.73 -21.67 -4.37
N ASN A 334 -14.85 -21.20 -3.82
CA ASN A 334 -15.78 -20.30 -4.48
C ASN A 334 -16.09 -19.11 -3.58
N ASN A 335 -15.60 -17.94 -3.98
CA ASN A 335 -15.84 -16.67 -3.31
C ASN A 335 -16.78 -15.73 -4.07
N THR A 336 -17.67 -16.25 -4.93
CA THR A 336 -18.71 -15.43 -5.59
C THR A 336 -19.69 -14.82 -4.60
N VAL A 337 -19.89 -15.50 -3.47
CA VAL A 337 -20.65 -14.98 -2.33
C VAL A 337 -19.67 -14.93 -1.16
N PRO A 338 -19.24 -13.73 -0.74
CA PRO A 338 -18.40 -13.57 0.43
C PRO A 338 -19.04 -14.21 1.66
N GLY A 339 -18.22 -14.75 2.56
CA GLY A 339 -18.70 -15.15 3.87
C GLY A 339 -19.15 -13.95 4.72
N ILE A 340 -19.66 -14.24 5.91
CA ILE A 340 -20.04 -13.25 6.91
C ILE A 340 -19.33 -13.59 8.21
N SER A 341 -18.68 -12.60 8.81
CA SER A 341 -18.07 -12.72 10.13
C SER A 341 -18.54 -11.59 11.05
N PRO A 342 -19.44 -11.87 12.01
CA PRO A 342 -19.78 -10.92 13.08
C PRO A 342 -18.55 -10.48 13.89
N THR A 343 -17.58 -11.38 14.10
CA THR A 343 -16.35 -11.05 14.82
C THR A 343 -15.53 -10.02 14.07
N TRP A 344 -15.29 -10.22 12.77
CA TRP A 344 -14.61 -9.23 11.94
C TRP A 344 -15.39 -7.92 11.85
N THR A 345 -16.72 -7.99 11.70
CA THR A 345 -17.59 -6.80 11.63
C THR A 345 -17.49 -5.95 12.90
N ALA A 346 -17.43 -6.59 14.08
CA ALA A 346 -17.24 -5.89 15.34
C ALA A 346 -15.88 -5.16 15.39
N LEU A 347 -14.80 -5.84 14.97
CA LEU A 347 -13.47 -5.24 14.88
C LEU A 347 -13.42 -4.07 13.89
N TYR A 348 -14.03 -4.23 12.72
CA TYR A 348 -14.15 -3.17 11.72
C TYR A 348 -14.89 -1.95 12.27
N ASN A 349 -16.02 -2.16 12.95
CA ASN A 349 -16.82 -1.09 13.56
C ASN A 349 -16.07 -0.37 14.70
N GLN A 350 -15.38 -1.09 15.57
CA GLN A 350 -14.55 -0.49 16.62
C GLN A 350 -13.44 0.39 16.03
N ARG A 351 -12.82 -0.09 14.95
CA ARG A 351 -11.75 0.64 14.29
C ARG A 351 -12.25 1.90 13.59
N THR A 352 -13.34 1.79 12.85
CA THR A 352 -13.93 2.91 12.11
C THR A 352 -14.50 3.98 13.06
N ALA A 353 -15.00 3.58 14.23
CA ALA A 353 -15.43 4.49 15.28
C ALA A 353 -14.29 5.27 15.97
N GLY A 354 -13.02 4.93 15.69
CA GLY A 354 -11.86 5.63 16.25
C GLY A 354 -11.69 5.45 17.76
N THR A 355 -12.34 4.45 18.38
CA THR A 355 -12.35 4.29 19.83
C THR A 355 -11.04 3.75 20.40
N ASN A 356 -10.19 3.10 19.58
CA ASN A 356 -8.92 2.47 20.02
C ASN A 356 -7.70 2.88 19.16
N VAL A 357 -7.63 4.14 18.69
CA VAL A 357 -6.52 4.62 17.82
C VAL A 357 -5.12 4.32 18.36
N LYS A 358 -4.95 4.44 19.69
CA LYS A 358 -3.68 4.16 20.37
C LYS A 358 -3.25 2.69 20.27
N GLU A 359 -4.22 1.78 20.10
CA GLU A 359 -3.99 0.33 20.11
C GLU A 359 -3.81 -0.22 18.70
N PHE A 360 -4.48 0.38 17.71
CA PHE A 360 -4.39 -0.06 16.31
C PHE A 360 -3.16 0.44 15.55
N GLY A 361 -2.41 1.40 16.12
CA GLY A 361 -1.19 1.95 15.51
C GLY A 361 -1.35 2.41 14.05
N GLY A 362 -2.57 2.73 13.62
CA GLY A 362 -2.86 3.12 12.24
C GLY A 362 -2.78 2.01 11.17
N THR A 363 -2.48 0.74 11.49
CA THR A 363 -2.21 -0.29 10.45
C THR A 363 -3.49 -0.91 9.89
N ALA A 364 -3.81 -0.74 8.61
CA ALA A 364 -5.02 -1.29 7.94
C ALA A 364 -5.41 -2.72 8.39
N MET A 365 -6.72 -3.00 8.50
CA MET A 365 -7.16 -4.39 8.69
C MET A 365 -7.15 -5.14 7.35
N THR A 366 -7.04 -6.46 7.43
CA THR A 366 -7.26 -7.35 6.29
C THR A 366 -8.76 -7.53 6.04
N TYR A 367 -9.09 -7.86 4.79
CA TYR A 367 -10.44 -8.31 4.39
C TYR A 367 -10.87 -9.50 5.26
N HIS A 368 -12.17 -9.75 5.40
CA HIS A 368 -12.68 -10.75 6.33
C HIS A 368 -12.65 -12.19 5.79
N ASP A 369 -12.48 -12.35 4.46
CA ASP A 369 -12.58 -13.64 3.77
C ASP A 369 -11.25 -13.99 3.11
N CYS A 370 -11.08 -15.27 2.85
CA CYS A 370 -9.87 -15.88 2.34
C CYS A 370 -9.39 -15.25 1.03
N LYS A 371 -10.30 -15.12 0.05
CA LYS A 371 -10.00 -14.66 -1.30
C LYS A 371 -10.52 -13.25 -1.53
N GLN A 372 -9.60 -12.32 -1.75
CA GLN A 372 -9.89 -10.94 -2.13
C GLN A 372 -10.05 -10.74 -3.65
N SER A 373 -9.73 -11.75 -4.45
CA SER A 373 -9.88 -11.71 -5.91
C SER A 373 -11.34 -11.78 -6.32
N ASP A 374 -11.75 -10.99 -7.32
CA ASP A 374 -13.04 -11.13 -7.98
C ASP A 374 -13.04 -12.44 -8.81
N PRO A 375 -13.88 -13.44 -8.45
CA PRO A 375 -13.91 -14.72 -9.16
C PRO A 375 -14.33 -14.60 -10.63
N SER A 376 -15.08 -13.54 -11.00
CA SER A 376 -15.45 -13.28 -12.39
C SER A 376 -14.27 -12.79 -13.24
N ARG A 377 -13.23 -12.24 -12.60
CA ARG A 377 -12.02 -11.72 -13.25
C ARG A 377 -10.87 -12.70 -13.22
N LEU A 378 -10.72 -13.48 -12.15
CA LEU A 378 -9.53 -14.29 -11.89
C LEU A 378 -9.12 -15.15 -13.10
N GLN A 379 -10.05 -15.86 -13.73
CA GLN A 379 -9.73 -16.73 -14.87
C GLN A 379 -9.21 -15.95 -16.09
N SER A 380 -9.78 -14.78 -16.40
CA SER A 380 -9.35 -13.99 -17.55
C SER A 380 -8.00 -13.33 -17.31
N TYR A 381 -7.72 -12.90 -16.07
CA TYR A 381 -6.43 -12.36 -15.66
C TYR A 381 -5.35 -13.43 -15.67
N THR A 382 -5.63 -14.62 -15.13
CA THR A 382 -4.73 -15.78 -15.22
C THR A 382 -4.40 -16.11 -16.67
N ASN A 383 -5.40 -16.17 -17.56
CA ASN A 383 -5.17 -16.44 -18.98
C ASN A 383 -4.36 -15.33 -19.67
N ASN A 384 -4.66 -14.06 -19.40
CA ASN A 384 -3.91 -12.92 -19.93
C ASN A 384 -2.45 -12.96 -19.47
N PHE A 385 -2.20 -13.17 -18.18
CA PHE A 385 -0.86 -13.31 -17.61
C PHE A 385 -0.08 -14.44 -18.29
N ILE A 386 -0.68 -15.63 -18.42
CA ILE A 386 -0.06 -16.77 -19.10
C ILE A 386 0.28 -16.44 -20.55
N GLN A 387 -0.63 -15.78 -21.29
CA GLN A 387 -0.39 -15.44 -22.70
C GLN A 387 0.74 -14.42 -22.86
N VAL A 388 0.81 -13.42 -21.97
CA VAL A 388 1.90 -12.43 -21.97
C VAL A 388 3.24 -13.08 -21.60
N THR A 389 3.30 -13.86 -20.52
CA THR A 389 4.54 -14.48 -20.05
C THR A 389 5.06 -15.57 -21.00
N ARG A 390 4.19 -16.22 -21.77
CA ARG A 390 4.57 -17.11 -22.89
C ARG A 390 4.97 -16.36 -24.17
N GLY A 391 4.82 -15.04 -24.22
CA GLY A 391 5.07 -14.22 -25.42
C GLY A 391 4.03 -14.37 -26.52
N SER A 392 2.85 -14.92 -26.22
CA SER A 392 1.70 -15.01 -27.15
C SER A 392 0.93 -13.69 -27.25
N LEU A 393 1.01 -12.85 -26.21
CA LEU A 393 0.56 -11.45 -26.21
C LEU A 393 1.74 -10.52 -25.90
N ALA A 394 1.65 -9.27 -26.34
CA ALA A 394 2.62 -8.24 -26.01
C ALA A 394 2.53 -7.83 -24.52
N LEU A 395 3.63 -7.37 -23.93
CA LEU A 395 3.67 -6.84 -22.56
C LEU A 395 2.64 -5.71 -22.34
N SER A 396 2.44 -4.86 -23.36
CA SER A 396 1.46 -3.77 -23.35
C SER A 396 0.01 -4.22 -23.29
N SER A 397 -0.27 -5.51 -23.52
CA SER A 397 -1.61 -6.10 -23.45
C SER A 397 -1.90 -6.75 -22.10
N MET A 398 -0.96 -6.67 -21.14
CA MET A 398 -1.17 -7.20 -19.80
C MET A 398 -2.18 -6.36 -19.03
N PHE A 399 -3.11 -7.02 -18.34
CA PHE A 399 -4.01 -6.34 -17.41
C PHE A 399 -3.26 -5.84 -16.16
N ASP A 400 -3.75 -4.75 -15.58
CA ASP A 400 -3.26 -4.25 -14.29
C ASP A 400 -3.60 -5.26 -13.17
N LEU A 401 -2.63 -6.05 -12.69
CA LEU A 401 -2.94 -7.18 -11.79
C LEU A 401 -3.68 -6.83 -10.50
N PRO A 402 -3.53 -5.65 -9.89
CA PRO A 402 -4.32 -5.23 -8.76
C PRO A 402 -5.84 -5.23 -8.98
N THR A 403 -6.29 -4.97 -10.22
CA THR A 403 -7.72 -4.87 -10.57
C THR A 403 -8.40 -6.25 -10.67
N VAL A 404 -7.66 -7.34 -10.48
CA VAL A 404 -8.23 -8.67 -10.24
C VAL A 404 -8.96 -8.76 -8.91
N ASN A 405 -8.65 -7.88 -7.95
CA ASN A 405 -9.30 -7.86 -6.65
C ASN A 405 -10.74 -7.34 -6.73
N LEU A 406 -11.56 -7.70 -5.74
CA LEU A 406 -12.87 -7.11 -5.51
C LEU A 406 -12.73 -5.59 -5.36
N ASP A 407 -13.51 -4.86 -6.16
CA ASP A 407 -13.52 -3.40 -6.25
C ASP A 407 -14.90 -2.79 -5.95
N SER A 408 -15.84 -3.61 -5.46
CA SER A 408 -17.09 -3.10 -4.94
C SER A 408 -16.80 -2.10 -3.80
N PRO A 409 -17.63 -1.06 -3.61
CA PRO A 409 -17.37 -0.07 -2.56
C PRO A 409 -17.25 -0.68 -1.16
N ILE A 410 -17.99 -1.75 -0.88
CA ILE A 410 -17.89 -2.51 0.37
C ILE A 410 -16.51 -3.16 0.45
N ALA A 411 -16.09 -3.94 -0.56
CA ALA A 411 -14.80 -4.62 -0.55
C ALA A 411 -13.61 -3.64 -0.45
N LEU A 412 -13.68 -2.49 -1.12
CA LEU A 412 -12.65 -1.44 -0.99
C LEU A 412 -12.56 -0.92 0.45
N SER A 413 -13.70 -0.76 1.13
CA SER A 413 -13.73 -0.33 2.52
C SER A 413 -13.21 -1.37 3.50
N GLU A 414 -13.59 -2.63 3.33
CA GLU A 414 -13.15 -3.73 4.18
C GLU A 414 -11.66 -4.07 3.98
N ARG A 415 -11.11 -3.75 2.81
CA ARG A 415 -9.67 -3.81 2.51
C ARG A 415 -8.90 -2.54 2.93
N PHE A 416 -9.56 -1.57 3.57
CA PHE A 416 -8.97 -0.28 3.96
C PHE A 416 -8.27 0.42 2.77
N LEU A 417 -8.97 0.46 1.64
CA LEU A 417 -8.60 1.21 0.43
C LEU A 417 -9.53 2.40 0.15
N ALA A 418 -10.69 2.46 0.80
CA ALA A 418 -11.59 3.61 0.80
C ALA A 418 -12.40 3.66 2.12
N PRO A 419 -12.97 4.79 2.55
CA PRO A 419 -13.98 4.79 3.61
C PRO A 419 -15.27 4.11 3.17
N ALA A 420 -16.01 3.53 4.12
CA ALA A 420 -17.31 2.95 3.84
C ALA A 420 -18.27 4.00 3.26
N GLN A 421 -19.16 3.57 2.36
CA GLN A 421 -20.06 4.47 1.64
C GLN A 421 -21.10 5.15 2.53
N ASP A 422 -21.43 4.54 3.66
CA ASP A 422 -22.35 5.06 4.67
C ASP A 422 -21.67 6.02 5.66
N MET A 423 -20.35 6.20 5.59
CA MET A 423 -19.63 7.25 6.31
C MET A 423 -19.90 8.60 5.66
N VAL A 424 -20.88 9.31 6.23
CA VAL A 424 -21.38 10.57 5.69
C VAL A 424 -20.90 11.79 6.48
N THR A 425 -20.32 11.62 7.68
CA THR A 425 -19.75 12.74 8.44
C THR A 425 -18.24 12.89 8.21
N ALA A 426 -17.74 14.11 8.35
CA ALA A 426 -16.33 14.40 8.16
C ALA A 426 -15.45 13.67 9.19
N GLU A 427 -15.91 13.56 10.44
CA GLU A 427 -15.23 12.86 11.53
C GLU A 427 -15.09 11.37 11.24
N GLN A 428 -16.14 10.71 10.74
CA GLN A 428 -16.10 9.30 10.36
C GLN A 428 -15.10 9.08 9.22
N ILE A 429 -15.17 9.91 8.18
CA ILE A 429 -14.26 9.84 7.04
C ILE A 429 -12.81 10.05 7.47
N MET A 430 -12.54 11.06 8.32
CA MET A 430 -11.19 11.34 8.82
C MET A 430 -10.65 10.23 9.73
N SER A 431 -11.49 9.68 10.61
CA SER A 431 -11.13 8.54 11.47
C SER A 431 -10.68 7.33 10.63
N ASN A 432 -11.36 7.06 9.51
CA ASN A 432 -11.02 5.92 8.66
C ASN A 432 -9.85 6.20 7.70
N ALA A 433 -9.85 7.35 7.00
CA ALA A 433 -8.90 7.62 5.92
C ALA A 433 -7.61 8.33 6.34
N CYS A 434 -7.68 9.17 7.37
CA CYS A 434 -6.62 10.13 7.68
C CYS A 434 -5.84 9.74 8.93
N LEU A 435 -6.51 9.16 9.91
CA LEU A 435 -6.01 8.95 11.28
C LEU A 435 -4.72 8.12 11.35
N SER A 436 -4.57 7.12 10.48
CA SER A 436 -3.35 6.32 10.36
C SER A 436 -2.11 7.19 10.09
N CYS A 437 -2.29 8.31 9.39
CA CYS A 437 -1.22 9.21 8.99
C CYS A 437 -1.26 10.59 9.68
N HIS A 438 -2.33 10.90 10.42
CA HIS A 438 -2.57 12.21 11.02
C HIS A 438 -3.08 12.05 12.45
N ASN A 439 -2.18 11.77 13.39
CA ASN A 439 -2.51 11.52 14.78
C ASN A 439 -1.53 12.22 15.73
N SER A 440 -1.86 12.19 17.03
CA SER A 440 -1.11 12.93 18.06
C SER A 440 0.25 12.33 18.41
N ASN A 441 0.56 11.10 17.98
CA ASN A 441 1.81 10.43 18.32
C ASN A 441 2.95 10.77 17.36
N LEU A 442 2.65 11.41 16.22
CA LEU A 442 3.64 11.77 15.21
C LEU A 442 4.62 12.85 15.71
N ASP A 443 5.79 12.94 15.07
CA ASP A 443 6.78 14.00 15.29
C ASP A 443 6.17 15.38 14.98
N GLN A 444 5.79 16.15 15.99
CA GLN A 444 5.14 17.45 15.79
C GLN A 444 6.13 18.52 15.28
N THR A 445 7.42 18.22 15.10
CA THR A 445 8.39 19.16 14.52
C THR A 445 8.38 19.15 12.98
N ILE A 446 7.64 18.23 12.36
CA ILE A 446 7.51 18.14 10.90
C ILE A 446 6.15 18.61 10.42
N THR A 447 6.14 19.28 9.28
CA THR A 447 4.95 19.94 8.72
C THR A 447 3.77 19.00 8.45
N ARG A 448 4.03 17.72 8.13
CA ARG A 448 2.93 16.75 7.89
C ARG A 448 2.15 16.42 9.16
N ALA A 449 2.79 16.43 10.32
CA ALA A 449 2.18 16.03 11.59
C ALA A 449 1.29 17.11 12.22
N HIS A 450 1.36 18.34 11.69
CA HIS A 450 0.60 19.49 12.18
C HIS A 450 -0.91 19.28 12.05
N PHE A 451 -1.38 18.73 10.91
CA PHE A 451 -2.79 18.34 10.79
C PHE A 451 -3.06 17.07 11.60
N ASN A 452 -4.00 17.16 12.54
CA ASN A 452 -4.37 16.11 13.47
C ASN A 452 -5.82 15.65 13.24
N ALA A 453 -5.98 14.44 12.72
CA ALA A 453 -7.29 13.82 12.48
C ALA A 453 -7.86 13.12 13.73
N GLN A 454 -7.07 12.99 14.80
CA GLN A 454 -7.50 12.42 16.08
C GLN A 454 -8.18 13.47 16.96
N ASP A 455 -7.65 14.69 16.96
CA ASP A 455 -8.16 15.82 17.73
C ASP A 455 -8.29 17.03 16.81
N LEU A 456 -9.47 17.15 16.22
CA LEU A 456 -9.80 18.18 15.25
C LEU A 456 -9.78 19.59 15.86
N SER A 457 -9.96 19.70 17.18
CA SER A 457 -9.92 20.99 17.88
C SER A 457 -8.52 21.61 17.92
N ARG A 458 -7.47 20.80 17.69
CA ARG A 458 -6.08 21.27 17.65
C ARG A 458 -5.68 21.89 16.32
N ASN A 459 -6.47 21.68 15.28
CA ASN A 459 -6.17 22.22 13.96
C ASN A 459 -6.54 23.71 13.91
N SER A 460 -5.56 24.51 13.51
CA SER A 460 -5.70 25.92 13.17
C SER A 460 -6.42 26.11 11.83
N ALA A 461 -6.91 27.33 11.62
CA ALA A 461 -7.39 27.86 10.35
C ALA A 461 -6.48 27.47 9.16
N TYR A 462 -5.19 27.69 9.34
CA TYR A 462 -4.16 27.39 8.34
C TYR A 462 -4.07 25.90 8.01
N GLU A 463 -4.08 25.03 9.01
CA GLU A 463 -4.01 23.58 8.80
C GLU A 463 -5.25 23.06 8.07
N TYR A 464 -6.43 23.58 8.37
CA TYR A 464 -7.65 23.28 7.62
C TYR A 464 -7.59 23.77 6.17
N GLY A 465 -7.10 24.99 5.93
CA GLY A 465 -6.91 25.52 4.58
C GLY A 465 -5.93 24.67 3.74
N VAL A 466 -4.82 24.24 4.34
CA VAL A 466 -3.86 23.34 3.68
C VAL A 466 -4.48 21.97 3.41
N ALA A 467 -5.22 21.39 4.36
CA ALA A 467 -5.90 20.10 4.17
C ALA A 467 -6.92 20.18 3.04
N MET A 468 -7.77 21.21 3.04
CA MET A 468 -8.74 21.47 1.97
C MET A 468 -8.07 21.57 0.60
N GLY A 469 -7.01 22.38 0.50
CA GLY A 469 -6.24 22.55 -0.74
C GLY A 469 -5.53 21.28 -1.23
N ARG A 470 -5.32 20.26 -0.38
CA ARG A 470 -4.76 18.95 -0.77
C ARG A 470 -5.84 17.93 -1.11
N ILE A 471 -6.98 17.97 -0.42
CA ILE A 471 -8.12 17.08 -0.69
C ILE A 471 -8.87 17.46 -1.98
N ALA A 472 -8.78 18.70 -2.43
CA ALA A 472 -9.39 19.12 -3.71
C ALA A 472 -8.54 18.78 -4.95
N ARG A 473 -7.30 18.30 -4.79
CA ARG A 473 -6.40 18.06 -5.92
C ARG A 473 -6.81 16.82 -6.71
N THR A 474 -6.33 16.71 -7.95
CA THR A 474 -6.58 15.52 -8.79
C THR A 474 -5.68 14.36 -8.38
N ASN A 475 -6.06 13.11 -8.70
CA ASN A 475 -5.26 11.92 -8.38
C ASN A 475 -3.91 11.86 -9.13
N LYS A 476 -3.63 12.80 -10.05
CA LYS A 476 -2.32 12.96 -10.69
C LYS A 476 -1.40 13.94 -9.97
N ASP A 477 -1.92 14.70 -9.01
CA ASP A 477 -1.15 15.68 -8.26
C ASP A 477 -0.43 15.02 -7.08
N LEU A 478 0.85 15.31 -6.93
CA LEU A 478 1.71 14.73 -5.89
C LEU A 478 1.41 15.18 -4.48
N PHE A 479 0.74 16.31 -4.35
CA PHE A 479 0.32 16.85 -3.07
C PHE A 479 -1.13 16.52 -2.75
N ARG A 480 -1.79 15.71 -3.60
CA ARG A 480 -3.08 15.09 -3.30
C ARG A 480 -3.00 14.36 -1.96
N MET A 481 -3.97 14.62 -1.10
CA MET A 481 -4.21 13.82 0.10
C MET A 481 -5.65 13.28 0.12
N PRO A 482 -5.88 12.04 0.57
CA PRO A 482 -4.87 11.00 0.77
C PRO A 482 -4.10 10.70 -0.54
N PRO A 483 -2.84 10.21 -0.47
CA PRO A 483 -2.12 9.87 -1.67
C PRO A 483 -2.83 8.71 -2.40
N PRO A 484 -2.89 8.72 -3.75
CA PRO A 484 -3.67 7.75 -4.52
C PRO A 484 -3.31 6.28 -4.27
N ASN A 485 -2.07 5.98 -3.87
CA ASN A 485 -1.66 4.60 -3.57
C ASN A 485 -2.11 4.11 -2.19
N PHE A 486 -2.67 4.97 -1.34
CA PHE A 486 -3.03 4.63 0.04
C PHE A 486 -4.54 4.60 0.29
N MET A 487 -5.29 5.58 -0.19
CA MET A 487 -6.73 5.66 0.07
C MET A 487 -7.43 6.43 -1.05
N ASP A 488 -8.57 5.93 -1.49
CA ASP A 488 -9.49 6.64 -2.37
C ASP A 488 -10.62 7.30 -1.57
N LEU A 489 -10.98 8.51 -1.95
CA LEU A 489 -12.16 9.22 -1.46
C LEU A 489 -13.13 9.43 -2.63
N THR A 490 -14.42 9.20 -2.40
CA THR A 490 -15.44 9.53 -3.40
C THR A 490 -15.61 11.05 -3.53
N PRO A 491 -16.16 11.56 -4.65
CA PRO A 491 -16.48 12.98 -4.78
C PRO A 491 -17.35 13.52 -3.63
N THR A 492 -18.32 12.72 -3.16
CA THR A 492 -19.17 13.08 -2.01
C THR A 492 -18.35 13.20 -0.73
N GLN A 493 -17.46 12.25 -0.45
CA GLN A 493 -16.60 12.30 0.74
C GLN A 493 -15.64 13.49 0.69
N ILE A 494 -15.06 13.79 -0.48
CA ILE A 494 -14.25 14.99 -0.73
C ILE A 494 -15.04 16.26 -0.41
N GLN A 495 -16.29 16.34 -0.88
CA GLN A 495 -17.16 17.48 -0.61
C GLN A 495 -17.50 17.62 0.88
N THR A 496 -17.82 16.51 1.56
CA THR A 496 -18.08 16.48 3.00
C THR A 496 -16.88 17.02 3.78
N LEU A 497 -15.67 16.55 3.48
CA LEU A 497 -14.44 17.03 4.13
C LEU A 497 -14.17 18.50 3.82
N THR A 498 -14.35 18.92 2.57
CA THR A 498 -14.15 20.30 2.14
C THR A 498 -15.10 21.26 2.87
N ASN A 499 -16.38 20.90 2.98
CA ASN A 499 -17.38 21.68 3.73
C ASN A 499 -17.02 21.78 5.22
N TYR A 500 -16.55 20.68 5.81
CA TYR A 500 -16.12 20.68 7.21
C TYR A 500 -14.92 21.60 7.41
N PHE A 501 -13.90 21.50 6.55
CA PHE A 501 -12.70 22.33 6.62
C PHE A 501 -13.00 23.80 6.39
N SER A 502 -13.92 24.16 5.49
CA SER A 502 -14.27 25.57 5.28
C SER A 502 -14.96 26.17 6.50
N GLN A 503 -15.78 25.40 7.22
CA GLN A 503 -16.46 25.86 8.44
C GLN A 503 -15.52 26.10 9.61
N HIS A 504 -14.43 25.33 9.70
CA HIS A 504 -13.46 25.40 10.79
C HIS A 504 -12.18 26.16 10.42
N GLY A 505 -11.97 26.40 9.13
CA GLY A 505 -10.80 27.09 8.58
C GLY A 505 -10.81 28.59 8.80
N GLY A 506 -11.98 29.22 8.97
CA GLY A 506 -12.11 30.68 8.88
C GLY A 506 -11.75 31.19 7.48
N GLU A 507 -12.47 32.19 6.99
CA GLU A 507 -12.11 32.86 5.72
C GLU A 507 -10.84 33.70 5.86
#